data_AF-A0A4S2S1C3-F1
#
_entry.id   AF-A0A4S2S1C3-F1
#
_cell.length_a   1.000
_cell.length_b   1.000
_cell.length_c   1.000
_cell.angle_alpha   90.00
_cell.angle_beta   90.00
_cell.angle_gamma   90.00
#
_symmetry.space_group_name_H-M   'P 1'
#
loop_
_entity.id
_entity.type
_entity.pdbx_description
1 polymer ?
#
loop_
_entity_poly.entity_id
_entity_poly.type
_entity_poly.pdbx_seq_one_letter_code
_entity_poly.pdbx_strand_id
1 'polypeptide(L)'
;MPIRGTAMQATAAVIALVASLAACGADPESPSFQEKRDQHLAALKTAGDQGRKEALAIQRRRLADGIPASASSPTRDECNQRWSAASKQEETAGARDAFVGACASFPVPGLPGHAAAVAEAEAATP
;
A
#
# COMPACT_ATOMS: atom_id res chain seq x y z
N MET A 1 -9.41 -56.27 -0.15
CA MET A 1 -9.39 -56.36 -1.63
C MET A 1 -10.82 -56.65 -2.12
N PRO A 2 -11.26 -56.08 -3.25
CA PRO A 2 -12.25 -55.00 -3.23
C PRO A 2 -13.53 -55.25 -4.09
N ILE A 3 -14.28 -54.15 -4.26
CA ILE A 3 -15.10 -53.69 -5.40
C ILE A 3 -16.64 -53.88 -5.35
N ARG A 4 -17.31 -52.72 -5.55
CA ARG A 4 -18.63 -52.42 -6.15
C ARG A 4 -19.78 -52.21 -5.13
N GLY A 5 -20.54 -51.12 -5.16
CA GLY A 5 -20.82 -50.21 -6.27
C GLY A 5 -21.44 -48.88 -5.80
N THR A 6 -21.29 -47.92 -6.69
CA THR A 6 -21.83 -46.56 -6.76
C THR A 6 -23.35 -46.48 -6.52
N ALA A 7 -23.77 -45.60 -5.62
CA ALA A 7 -25.13 -45.06 -5.55
C ALA A 7 -25.08 -43.57 -5.19
N MET A 8 -24.96 -42.74 -6.24
CA MET A 8 -25.85 -41.60 -6.52
C MET A 8 -26.44 -40.87 -5.28
N GLN A 9 -25.73 -39.87 -4.75
CA GLN A 9 -26.35 -38.87 -3.88
C GLN A 9 -26.95 -37.77 -4.76
N ALA A 10 -28.26 -37.78 -4.86
CA ALA A 10 -29.06 -36.72 -5.44
C ALA A 10 -29.16 -35.55 -4.44
N THR A 11 -28.37 -34.51 -4.63
CA THR A 11 -28.63 -33.19 -4.03
C THR A 11 -29.61 -32.44 -4.94
N ALA A 12 -30.89 -32.54 -4.62
CA ALA A 12 -31.93 -31.67 -5.16
C ALA A 12 -32.18 -30.48 -4.22
N ALA A 13 -32.51 -29.34 -4.82
CA ALA A 13 -32.88 -28.03 -4.23
C ALA A 13 -31.69 -27.21 -3.71
N VAL A 14 -31.36 -26.04 -4.29
CA VAL A 14 -32.27 -24.90 -4.45
C VAL A 14 -32.25 -24.32 -5.88
N ILE A 15 -33.48 -24.15 -6.37
CA ILE A 15 -33.88 -23.43 -7.58
C ILE A 15 -33.86 -21.93 -7.29
N ALA A 16 -33.16 -21.14 -8.12
CA ALA A 16 -33.61 -19.81 -8.57
C ALA A 16 -32.71 -19.29 -9.70
N LEU A 17 -32.74 -19.97 -10.84
CA LEU A 17 -32.66 -19.28 -12.13
C LEU A 17 -34.05 -18.67 -12.35
N VAL A 18 -34.20 -17.35 -12.23
CA VAL A 18 -34.93 -16.42 -13.12
C VAL A 18 -34.91 -15.04 -12.46
N ALA A 19 -33.90 -14.25 -12.78
CA ALA A 19 -34.06 -12.80 -12.94
C ALA A 19 -32.99 -12.34 -13.92
N SER A 20 -33.36 -12.49 -15.20
CA SER A 20 -33.06 -11.52 -16.28
C SER A 20 -31.58 -11.19 -16.53
N LEU A 21 -30.95 -11.58 -17.64
CA LEU A 21 -31.25 -11.09 -19.01
C LEU A 21 -31.65 -9.59 -19.13
N ALA A 22 -31.49 -8.78 -18.07
CA ALA A 22 -31.75 -7.34 -18.03
C ALA A 22 -30.53 -6.54 -17.54
N ALA A 23 -29.32 -7.06 -17.76
CA ALA A 23 -28.09 -6.28 -17.65
C ALA A 23 -27.08 -6.66 -18.75
N CYS A 24 -27.56 -6.95 -19.96
CA CYS A 24 -26.74 -6.93 -21.17
C CYS A 24 -26.95 -5.58 -21.89
N GLY A 25 -26.88 -4.49 -21.12
CA GLY A 25 -27.26 -3.15 -21.56
C GLY A 25 -27.16 -2.07 -20.47
N ALA A 26 -26.52 -2.37 -19.34
CA ALA A 26 -25.96 -1.32 -18.49
C ALA A 26 -24.45 -1.39 -18.73
N ASP A 27 -23.95 -0.58 -19.65
CA ASP A 27 -22.56 -0.18 -19.55
C ASP A 27 -22.37 0.28 -18.09
N PRO A 28 -21.45 -0.32 -17.31
CA PRO A 28 -21.12 0.28 -16.02
C PRO A 28 -20.74 1.72 -16.34
N GLU A 29 -21.50 2.69 -15.83
CA GLU A 29 -21.22 4.10 -16.04
C GLU A 29 -19.72 4.29 -15.75
N SER A 30 -18.96 4.54 -16.80
CA SER A 30 -17.53 4.68 -16.67
C SER A 30 -17.29 5.83 -15.71
N PRO A 31 -16.43 5.69 -14.70
CA PRO A 31 -16.27 6.71 -13.67
C PRO A 31 -15.99 8.04 -14.34
N SER A 32 -16.70 9.06 -13.87
CA SER A 32 -16.57 10.43 -14.34
C SER A 32 -15.12 10.89 -14.20
N PHE A 33 -14.75 11.92 -14.95
CA PHE A 33 -13.40 12.50 -14.84
C PHE A 33 -13.08 12.92 -13.40
N GLN A 34 -14.07 13.46 -12.69
CA GLN A 34 -13.95 13.85 -11.28
C GLN A 34 -13.62 12.64 -10.40
N GLU A 35 -14.35 11.54 -10.54
CA GLU A 35 -14.10 10.31 -9.76
C GLU A 35 -12.73 9.71 -10.06
N LYS A 36 -12.31 9.70 -11.33
CA LYS A 36 -10.96 9.24 -11.71
C LYS A 36 -9.87 10.12 -11.10
N ARG A 37 -10.07 11.44 -11.06
CA ARG A 37 -9.13 12.37 -10.43
C ARG A 37 -9.05 12.14 -8.92
N ASP A 38 -10.18 11.96 -8.26
CA ASP A 38 -10.21 11.78 -6.81
C ASP A 38 -9.60 10.42 -6.41
N GLN A 39 -9.84 9.37 -7.20
CA GLN A 39 -9.16 8.07 -7.07
C GLN A 39 -7.65 8.21 -7.26
N HIS A 40 -7.21 8.95 -8.28
CA HIS A 40 -5.79 9.21 -8.52
C HIS A 40 -5.12 9.94 -7.35
N LEU A 41 -5.74 11.01 -6.85
CA LEU A 41 -5.23 11.76 -5.69
C LEU A 41 -5.20 10.89 -4.42
N ALA A 42 -6.22 10.05 -4.21
CA ALA A 42 -6.25 9.11 -3.10
C ALA A 42 -5.11 8.08 -3.18
N ALA A 43 -4.82 7.57 -4.38
CA ALA A 43 -3.72 6.65 -4.61
C ALA A 43 -2.35 7.33 -4.37
N LEU A 44 -2.15 8.55 -4.86
CA LEU A 44 -0.92 9.33 -4.59
C LEU A 44 -0.74 9.59 -3.09
N LYS A 45 -1.82 9.98 -2.38
CA LYS A 45 -1.78 10.18 -0.94
C LYS A 45 -1.42 8.88 -0.21
N THR A 46 -2.02 7.77 -0.60
CA THR A 46 -1.75 6.45 -0.02
C THR A 46 -0.29 6.05 -0.19
N ALA A 47 0.27 6.27 -1.39
CA ALA A 47 1.68 6.01 -1.67
C ALA A 47 2.61 6.92 -0.84
N GLY A 48 2.30 8.21 -0.71
CA GLY A 48 3.03 9.13 0.16
C GLY A 48 2.99 8.74 1.64
N ASP A 49 1.82 8.34 2.15
CA ASP A 49 1.67 7.86 3.52
C ASP A 49 2.48 6.59 3.77
N GLN A 50 2.55 5.68 2.79
CA GLN A 50 3.40 4.50 2.89
C GLN A 50 4.89 4.88 2.86
N GLY A 51 5.29 5.84 2.01
CA GLY A 51 6.66 6.35 1.96
C GLY A 51 7.12 6.90 3.30
N ARG A 52 6.27 7.69 3.97
CA ARG A 52 6.55 8.23 5.31
C ARG A 52 6.69 7.12 6.37
N LYS A 53 5.85 6.08 6.32
CA LYS A 53 5.96 4.93 7.24
C LYS A 53 7.28 4.18 7.05
N GLU A 54 7.71 3.99 5.81
CA GLU A 54 8.99 3.35 5.49
C GLU A 54 10.18 4.19 5.96
N ALA A 55 10.11 5.52 5.83
CA ALA A 55 11.13 6.41 6.40
C ALA A 55 11.30 6.22 7.91
N LEU A 56 10.18 6.23 8.65
CA LEU A 56 10.18 5.98 10.09
C LEU A 56 10.71 4.59 10.43
N ALA A 57 10.35 3.56 9.66
CA ALA A 57 10.84 2.21 9.89
C ALA A 57 12.36 2.07 9.68
N ILE A 58 12.90 2.69 8.62
CA ILE A 58 14.35 2.75 8.36
C ILE A 58 15.06 3.42 9.53
N GLN A 59 14.56 4.58 9.96
CA GLN A 59 15.20 5.32 11.04
C GLN A 59 15.15 4.59 12.37
N ARG A 60 14.02 3.99 12.73
CA ARG A 60 13.92 3.15 13.94
C ARG A 60 14.95 2.04 13.94
N ARG A 61 15.10 1.35 12.81
CA ARG A 61 16.13 0.30 12.67
C ARG A 61 17.53 0.87 12.88
N ARG A 62 17.86 2.00 12.25
CA ARG A 62 19.17 2.64 12.38
C ARG A 62 19.48 3.12 13.80
N LEU A 63 18.49 3.72 14.47
CA LEU A 63 18.61 4.11 15.87
C LEU A 63 18.84 2.88 16.77
N ALA A 64 18.12 1.78 16.53
CA ALA A 64 18.34 0.52 17.23
C ALA A 64 19.74 -0.09 16.96
N ASP A 65 20.28 0.12 15.76
CA ASP A 65 21.65 -0.26 15.38
C ASP A 65 22.73 0.71 15.94
N GLY A 66 22.33 1.70 16.75
CA GLY A 66 23.22 2.67 17.39
C GLY A 66 23.70 3.80 16.46
N ILE A 67 23.11 3.94 15.27
CA ILE A 67 23.40 5.04 14.35
C ILE A 67 22.75 6.30 14.93
N PRO A 68 23.47 7.43 15.03
CA PRO A 68 22.89 8.65 15.53
C PRO A 68 21.73 9.11 14.65
N ALA A 69 20.74 9.77 15.25
CA ALA A 69 19.60 10.34 14.54
C ALA A 69 20.02 11.21 13.35
N SER A 70 21.17 11.90 13.48
CA SER A 70 21.72 12.74 12.42
C SER A 70 22.18 11.99 11.16
N ALA A 71 22.51 10.71 11.28
CA ALA A 71 22.89 9.85 10.17
C ALA A 71 21.79 8.84 9.81
N SER A 72 20.63 8.94 10.44
CA SER A 72 19.55 7.94 10.31
C SER A 72 18.51 8.28 9.25
N SER A 73 18.58 9.47 8.62
CA SER A 73 17.66 9.85 7.56
C SER A 73 17.76 8.92 6.33
N PRO A 74 16.63 8.45 5.76
CA PRO A 74 16.62 7.63 4.56
C PRO A 74 17.16 8.39 3.35
N THR A 75 17.84 7.68 2.44
CA THR A 75 18.25 8.26 1.16
C THR A 75 17.21 7.99 0.08
N ARG A 76 17.22 8.81 -0.98
CA ARG A 76 16.34 8.59 -2.15
C ARG A 76 16.54 7.20 -2.77
N ASP A 77 17.78 6.72 -2.84
CA ASP A 77 18.09 5.41 -3.41
C ASP A 77 17.58 4.25 -2.56
N GLU A 78 17.71 4.36 -1.23
CA GLU A 78 17.16 3.38 -0.31
C GLU A 78 15.62 3.35 -0.40
N CYS A 79 14.97 4.50 -0.46
CA CYS A 79 13.53 4.59 -0.68
C CYS A 79 13.11 3.99 -2.03
N ASN A 80 13.88 4.20 -3.10
CA ASN A 80 13.64 3.52 -4.38
C ASN A 80 13.73 2.00 -4.26
N GLN A 81 14.72 1.49 -3.52
CA GLN A 81 14.85 0.05 -3.28
C GLN A 81 13.67 -0.50 -2.49
N ARG A 82 13.19 0.23 -1.47
CA ARG A 82 12.00 -0.15 -0.68
C ARG A 82 10.74 -0.22 -1.56
N TRP A 83 10.54 0.77 -2.42
CA TRP A 83 9.44 0.75 -3.39
C TRP A 83 9.52 -0.49 -4.30
N SER A 84 10.69 -0.74 -4.90
CA SER A 84 10.89 -1.88 -5.80
C SER A 84 10.68 -3.23 -5.09
N ALA A 85 11.09 -3.35 -3.83
CA ALA A 85 10.91 -4.55 -3.01
C ALA A 85 9.45 -4.76 -2.56
N ALA A 86 8.63 -3.70 -2.55
CA ALA A 86 7.23 -3.80 -2.17
C ALA A 86 6.36 -4.43 -3.27
N SER A 87 6.84 -4.43 -4.54
CA SER A 87 6.42 -5.15 -5.78
C SER A 87 4.93 -5.49 -6.01
N LYS A 88 4.00 -4.95 -5.23
CA LYS A 88 2.58 -5.33 -5.20
C LYS A 88 1.63 -4.13 -5.28
N GLN A 89 2.16 -2.92 -5.38
CA GLN A 89 1.31 -1.77 -5.66
C GLN A 89 1.04 -1.72 -7.16
N GLU A 90 -0.24 -1.61 -7.53
CA GLU A 90 -0.61 -1.15 -8.87
C GLU A 90 0.14 0.16 -9.14
N GLU A 91 0.91 0.21 -10.24
CA GLU A 91 1.62 1.41 -10.67
C GLU A 91 0.62 2.47 -11.11
N THR A 92 0.06 3.19 -10.15
CA THR A 92 -0.60 4.46 -10.40
C THR A 92 0.48 5.47 -10.80
N ALA A 93 0.27 6.19 -11.90
CA ALA A 93 1.20 7.23 -12.36
C ALA A 93 1.55 8.18 -11.20
N GLY A 94 2.84 8.43 -10.97
CA GLY A 94 3.32 9.29 -9.89
C GLY A 94 3.28 8.70 -8.47
N ALA A 95 2.73 7.50 -8.25
CA ALA A 95 2.71 6.88 -6.91
C ALA A 95 4.13 6.58 -6.40
N ARG A 96 5.01 6.10 -7.29
CA ARG A 96 6.43 5.91 -6.96
C ARG A 96 7.08 7.21 -6.50
N ASP A 97 6.88 8.31 -7.23
CA ASP A 97 7.47 9.60 -6.86
C ASP A 97 6.87 10.17 -5.58
N ALA A 98 5.57 9.98 -5.34
CA ALA A 98 4.93 10.34 -4.08
C ALA A 98 5.51 9.54 -2.90
N PHE A 99 5.69 8.23 -3.07
CA PHE A 99 6.32 7.37 -2.07
C PHE A 99 7.78 7.76 -1.81
N VAL A 100 8.60 7.82 -2.86
CA VAL A 100 10.04 8.08 -2.73
C VAL A 100 10.27 9.49 -2.22
N GLY A 101 9.48 10.45 -2.69
CA GLY A 101 9.46 11.82 -2.19
C GLY A 101 9.16 11.84 -0.70
N ALA A 102 8.06 11.27 -0.25
CA ALA A 102 7.70 11.24 1.17
C ALA A 102 8.72 10.50 2.03
N CYS A 103 9.29 9.40 1.53
CA CYS A 103 10.29 8.60 2.23
C CYS A 103 11.62 9.36 2.41
N ALA A 104 12.10 10.00 1.35
CA ALA A 104 13.37 10.74 1.38
C ALA A 104 13.24 12.17 1.95
N SER A 105 12.02 12.65 2.20
CA SER A 105 11.77 13.98 2.78
C SER A 105 11.88 14.02 4.30
N PHE A 106 12.43 12.97 4.92
CA PHE A 106 12.64 12.98 6.35
C PHE A 106 13.53 14.18 6.75
N PRO A 107 13.17 14.99 7.76
CA PRO A 107 13.86 16.24 8.01
C PRO A 107 15.35 16.02 8.29
N VAL A 108 16.18 16.83 7.63
CA VAL A 108 17.65 16.81 7.78
C VAL A 108 18.03 17.33 9.18
N PRO A 109 19.11 16.83 9.79
CA PRO A 109 19.55 17.31 11.10
C PRO A 109 19.82 18.81 11.08
N GLY A 110 19.36 19.50 12.12
CA GLY A 110 19.47 20.96 12.24
C GLY A 110 18.39 21.74 11.50
N LEU A 111 17.49 21.09 10.74
CA LEU A 111 16.30 21.74 10.20
C LEU A 111 15.11 21.66 11.16
N PRO A 112 14.19 22.65 11.11
CA PRO A 112 12.93 22.60 11.82
C PRO A 112 12.18 21.29 11.54
N GLY A 113 11.66 20.65 12.60
CA GLY A 113 10.94 19.38 12.49
C GLY A 113 11.79 18.12 12.64
N HIS A 114 13.13 18.20 12.57
CA HIS A 114 14.00 17.03 12.79
C HIS A 114 13.83 16.42 14.19
N ALA A 115 13.89 17.23 15.24
CA ALA A 115 13.74 16.74 16.61
C ALA A 115 12.37 16.07 16.85
N ALA A 116 11.29 16.62 16.28
CA ALA A 116 9.97 16.02 16.37
C ALA A 116 9.89 14.68 15.65
N ALA A 117 10.47 14.60 14.45
CA ALA A 117 10.47 13.38 13.66
C ALA A 117 11.36 12.29 14.28
N VAL A 118 12.48 12.68 14.92
CA VAL A 118 13.31 11.78 15.73
C VAL A 118 12.54 11.27 16.94
N ALA A 119 11.85 12.16 17.68
CA ALA A 119 11.02 11.76 18.81
C ALA A 119 9.88 10.80 18.39
N GLU A 120 9.25 11.01 17.22
CA GLU A 120 8.25 10.08 16.65
C GLU A 120 8.85 8.70 16.28
N ALA A 121 10.11 8.68 15.85
CA ALA A 121 10.83 7.44 15.61
C ALA A 121 11.09 6.72 16.93
N GLU A 122 11.64 7.41 17.93
CA GLU A 122 12.01 6.88 19.25
C GLU A 122 10.81 6.42 20.07
N ALA A 123 9.73 7.21 20.15
CA ALA A 123 8.53 6.93 20.97
C ALA A 123 7.74 5.69 20.53
N ALA A 124 8.03 5.16 19.34
CA ALA A 124 7.38 3.98 18.80
C ALA A 124 8.34 2.78 18.71
N THR A 125 9.49 2.88 19.37
CA THR A 125 10.33 1.74 19.73
C THR A 125 9.71 1.10 20.99
N PRO A 126 9.32 -0.19 20.97
CA PRO A 126 8.75 -0.86 22.14
C PRO A 126 9.75 -1.02 23.28
#